data_AF-A0A066WPZ4-F1
#
_entry.id   AF-A0A066WPZ4-F1
#
_cell.length_a   1.000
_cell.length_b   1.000
_cell.length_c   1.000
_cell.angle_alpha   90.00
_cell.angle_beta   90.00
_cell.angle_gamma   90.00
#
_symmetry.space_group_name_H-M   'P 1'
#
loop_
_entity.id
_entity.type
_entity.pdbx_description
1 polymer ?
#
loop_
_entity_poly.entity_id
_entity_poly.type
_entity_poly.pdbx_seq_one_letter_code
_entity_poly.pdbx_strand_id
1 'polypeptide(L)' 'METDFNNILIFGTNIKTERDKETISKILNTNSEIDQWNIDLEDIDSVLRIETKTLTIPEIIKMITEQDFKCFELS' A
#
# COMPACT_ATOMS: atom_id res chain seq x y z
N MET A 1 26.01 11.54 3.44
CA MET A 1 24.85 11.11 4.24
C MET A 1 23.68 11.17 3.27
N GLU A 2 23.42 10.09 2.56
CA GLU A 2 22.24 10.03 1.70
C GLU A 2 21.06 9.90 2.64
N THR A 3 20.26 10.96 2.73
CA THR A 3 18.92 10.87 3.29
C THR A 3 18.16 9.92 2.38
N ASP A 4 17.87 8.71 2.87
CA ASP A 4 16.97 7.80 2.19
C ASP A 4 15.64 8.53 1.97
N PHE A 5 15.43 9.04 0.75
CA PHE A 5 14.15 9.60 0.33
C PHE A 5 13.20 8.42 0.10
N ASN A 6 12.68 7.85 1.19
CA ASN A 6 11.53 6.97 1.09
C ASN A 6 10.35 7.81 0.62
N ASN A 7 9.81 7.46 -0.55
CA ASN A 7 8.55 8.02 -1.00
C ASN A 7 7.45 7.38 -0.16
N ILE A 8 6.79 8.20 0.64
CA ILE A 8 5.61 7.80 1.40
C ILE A 8 4.42 8.03 0.48
N LEU A 9 3.79 6.94 0.08
CA LEU A 9 2.62 6.92 -0.79
C LEU A 9 1.41 6.53 0.05
N ILE A 10 0.33 7.30 -0.07
CA ILE A 10 -0.91 7.08 0.70
C ILE A 10 -2.03 6.77 -0.28
N PHE A 11 -2.78 5.72 0.01
CA PHE A 11 -3.85 5.21 -0.83
C PHE A 11 -5.11 4.97 -0.01
N GLY A 12 -6.26 5.26 -0.59
CA GLY A 12 -7.55 4.82 -0.10
C GLY A 12 -7.86 3.43 -0.67
N THR A 13 -8.34 2.53 0.18
CA THR A 13 -8.66 1.16 -0.24
C THR A 13 -10.02 0.69 0.27
N ASN A 14 -10.48 -0.47 -0.18
CA ASN A 14 -11.67 -1.13 0.39
C ASN A 14 -11.32 -2.28 1.35
N ILE A 15 -10.08 -2.34 1.84
CA ILE A 15 -9.57 -3.39 2.70
C ILE A 15 -10.09 -3.14 4.12
N LYS A 16 -11.20 -3.79 4.48
CA LYS A 16 -11.91 -3.56 5.75
C LYS A 16 -11.84 -4.72 6.73
N THR A 17 -11.32 -5.86 6.28
CA THR A 17 -11.23 -7.06 7.11
C THR A 17 -9.78 -7.48 7.30
N GLU A 18 -9.51 -8.14 8.43
CA GLU A 18 -8.20 -8.75 8.69
C GLU A 18 -7.78 -9.73 7.58
N ARG A 19 -8.74 -10.43 6.96
CA ARG A 19 -8.48 -11.39 5.89
C ARG A 19 -8.00 -10.69 4.61
N ASP A 20 -8.57 -9.52 4.30
CA ASP A 20 -8.14 -8.69 3.18
C ASP A 20 -6.75 -8.11 3.44
N LYS A 21 -6.51 -7.63 4.67
CA LYS A 21 -5.20 -7.16 5.14
C LYS A 21 -4.14 -8.25 5.04
N GLU A 22 -4.43 -9.48 5.46
CA GLU A 22 -3.49 -10.60 5.31
C GLU A 22 -3.14 -10.90 3.85
N THR A 23 -4.13 -10.77 2.96
CA THR A 23 -3.93 -11.00 1.52
C THR A 23 -2.99 -9.94 0.93
N ILE A 24 -3.27 -8.67 1.21
CA ILE A 24 -2.44 -7.55 0.75
C ILE A 24 -1.07 -7.55 1.43
N SER A 25 -1.01 -7.84 2.72
CA SER A 25 0.23 -8.02 3.48
C SER A 25 1.19 -8.99 2.82
N LYS A 26 0.70 -10.16 2.39
CA LYS A 26 1.55 -11.16 1.71
C LYS A 26 2.15 -10.60 0.43
N ILE A 27 1.38 -9.84 -0.32
CA ILE A 27 1.81 -9.27 -1.60
C ILE A 27 2.83 -8.17 -1.33
N LEU A 28 2.50 -7.20 -0.47
CA LEU A 28 3.40 -6.11 -0.14
C LEU A 28 4.72 -6.63 0.47
N ASN A 29 4.66 -7.62 1.37
CA ASN A 29 5.85 -8.24 1.97
C ASN A 29 6.67 -9.10 0.98
N THR A 30 6.07 -9.56 -0.12
CA THR A 30 6.80 -10.30 -1.17
C THR A 30 7.57 -9.34 -2.08
N ASN A 31 7.19 -8.07 -2.14
CA ASN A 31 7.88 -7.07 -2.94
C ASN A 31 9.08 -6.50 -2.19
N SER A 32 10.28 -6.82 -2.67
CA SER A 32 11.53 -6.30 -2.09
C SER A 32 11.72 -4.79 -2.25
N GLU A 33 10.88 -4.15 -3.07
CA GLU A 33 10.87 -2.71 -3.32
C GLU A 33 10.07 -1.91 -2.28
N ILE A 34 9.28 -2.61 -1.44
CA ILE A 34 8.51 -2.00 -0.37
C ILE A 34 9.33 -2.12 0.91
N ASP A 35 9.79 -0.97 1.41
CA ASP A 35 10.53 -0.89 2.67
C ASP A 35 9.58 -1.12 3.86
N GLN A 36 8.45 -0.40 3.86
CA GLN A 36 7.43 -0.52 4.90
C GLN A 36 6.04 -0.28 4.34
N TRP A 37 5.02 -0.83 5.00
CA TRP A 37 3.63 -0.50 4.73
C TRP A 37 2.81 -0.57 6.02
N ASN A 38 1.73 0.20 6.06
CA ASN A 38 0.78 0.19 7.16
C ASN A 38 -0.62 0.37 6.60
N ILE A 39 -1.59 -0.35 7.16
CA ILE A 39 -2.99 -0.16 6.79
C ILE A 39 -3.83 0.11 8.01
N ASP A 40 -4.61 1.18 7.93
CA ASP A 40 -5.57 1.55 8.93
C ASP A 40 -6.93 0.94 8.59
N LEU A 41 -7.38 -0.01 9.42
CA LEU A 41 -8.69 -0.66 9.28
C LEU A 41 -9.78 0.06 10.08
N GLU A 42 -9.40 0.95 10.99
CA GLU A 42 -10.34 1.74 11.81
C GLU A 42 -10.81 2.98 11.06
N ASP A 43 -10.04 3.43 10.07
CA ASP A 43 -10.40 4.51 9.16
C ASP A 43 -11.53 4.12 8.19
N ILE A 44 -12.47 5.04 7.97
CA ILE A 44 -13.65 4.83 7.12
C ILE A 44 -13.24 4.49 5.68
N ASP A 45 -12.14 5.10 5.23
CA ASP A 45 -11.56 5.01 3.89
C ASP A 45 -10.45 3.94 3.78
N SER A 46 -10.19 3.18 4.84
CA SER A 46 -9.21 2.10 4.89
C SER A 46 -7.86 2.49 4.26
N VAL A 47 -7.20 3.44 4.92
CA VAL A 47 -6.01 4.10 4.37
C VAL A 47 -4.80 3.17 4.42
N LEU A 48 -4.21 2.94 3.25
CA LEU A 48 -2.97 2.19 3.07
C LEU A 48 -1.82 3.16 2.83
N ARG A 49 -0.81 3.10 3.70
CA ARG A 49 0.43 3.86 3.60
C ARG A 49 1.56 2.91 3.20
N ILE A 50 2.29 3.22 2.14
CA ILE A 50 3.43 2.44 1.66
C ILE A 50 4.66 3.34 1.58
N GLU A 51 5.78 2.83 2.05
CA GLU A 51 7.09 3.44 1.95
C GLU A 51 7.94 2.64 0.97
N THR A 52 8.42 3.30 -0.07
CA THR A 52 9.20 2.69 -1.14
C THR A 52 10.13 3.72 -1.77
N LYS A 53 11.26 3.26 -2.29
CA LYS A 53 12.23 4.12 -3.01
C LYS A 53 12.07 4.06 -4.52
N THR A 54 11.55 2.96 -5.05
CA THR A 54 11.51 2.67 -6.49
C THR A 54 10.11 2.63 -7.06
N LEU A 55 9.12 2.15 -6.30
CA LEU A 55 7.77 1.98 -6.82
C LEU A 55 7.05 3.30 -6.96
N THR A 56 6.22 3.36 -8.00
CA THR A 56 5.35 4.50 -8.28
C THR A 56 3.90 4.23 -7.87
N ILE A 57 3.14 5.30 -7.62
CA ILE A 57 1.70 5.27 -7.32
C ILE A 57 0.90 4.36 -8.27
N PRO A 58 1.01 4.50 -9.62
CA PRO A 58 0.26 3.65 -10.54
C PRO A 58 0.64 2.16 -10.46
N GLU A 59 1.88 1.82 -10.12
CA GLU A 59 2.31 0.42 -9.96
C GLU A 59 1.67 -0.23 -8.74
N ILE A 60 1.65 0.48 -7.62
CA ILE A 60 1.00 0.01 -6.40
C ILE A 60 -0.51 -0.11 -6.61
N ILE A 61 -1.15 0.88 -7.23
CA ILE A 61 -2.58 0.82 -7.55
C ILE A 61 -2.86 -0.43 -8.40
N LYS A 62 -2.09 -0.64 -9.46
CA LYS A 62 -2.25 -1.80 -10.33
C LYS A 62 -2.13 -3.10 -9.53
N MET A 63 -1.07 -3.25 -8.74
CA MET A 63 -0.81 -4.43 -7.92
C MET A 63 -1.98 -4.76 -6.98
N ILE A 64 -2.61 -3.76 -6.37
CA ILE A 64 -3.75 -3.97 -5.48
C ILE A 64 -5.03 -4.25 -6.26
N THR A 65 -5.25 -3.57 -7.39
CA THR A 65 -6.41 -3.83 -8.26
C THR A 65 -6.38 -5.21 -8.91
N GLU A 66 -5.20 -5.79 -9.13
CA GLU A 66 -5.03 -7.18 -9.61
C GLU A 66 -5.50 -8.23 -8.59
N GLN A 67 -5.75 -7.83 -7.34
CA GLN A 67 -6.22 -8.67 -6.24
C GLN A 67 -7.71 -8.47 -5.95
N ASP A 68 -8.46 -7.90 -6.90
CA ASP A 68 -9.88 -7.54 -6.75
C ASP A 68 -10.16 -6.50 -5.65
N PHE A 69 -9.14 -5.75 -5.21
CA PHE A 69 -9.28 -4.63 -4.28
C PHE A 69 -9.30 -3.28 -4.99
N LYS A 70 -9.99 -2.31 -4.41
CA LYS A 70 -9.96 -0.92 -4.87
C LYS A 70 -8.74 -0.24 -4.25
N CYS A 71 -8.00 0.49 -5.05
CA CYS A 71 -6.88 1.31 -4.62
C CYS A 71 -6.89 2.61 -5.42
N PHE A 72 -6.79 3.74 -4.74
CA PHE A 72 -6.68 5.06 -5.35
C PHE A 72 -5.76 5.94 -4.51
N GLU A 73 -5.01 6.81 -5.16
CA GLU A 73 -4.14 7.78 -4.49
C GLU A 73 -4.95 8.76 -3.64
N LEU A 74 -4.47 9.04 -2.43
CA LEU A 74 -4.91 10.14 -1.59
C LEU A 74 -3.83 11.22 -1.62
N SER A 75 -4.05 12.26 -2.43
CA SER A 75 -3.13 13.41 -2.61
C SER A 75 -3.17 14.40 -1.45
#